data_AF-A0A0Q5ZB93-F1
#
_entry.id   AF-A0A0Q5ZB93-F1
#
_cell.length_a   1.000
_cell.length_b   1.000
_cell.length_c   1.000
_cell.angle_alpha   90.00
_cell.angle_beta   90.00
_cell.angle_gamma   90.00
#
_symmetry.space_group_name_H-M   'P 1'
#
loop_
_entity.id
_entity.type
_entity.pdbx_description
1 polymer ?
#
loop_
_entity_poly.entity_id
_entity_poly.type
_entity_poly.pdbx_seq_one_letter_code
_entity_poly.pdbx_strand_id
1 'polypeptide(L)' 'MKKNEVTRLYNFSDAKLIDIGNEKIAFMRRDAEAFASFGLDETKFAELEAKITAFSNLVTDI' A
#
# COMPACT_ATOMS: atom_id res chain seq x y z
N MET A 1 8.64 19.49 27.50
CA MET A 1 7.47 18.87 26.84
C MET A 1 7.92 17.48 26.41
N LYS A 2 7.32 16.39 26.92
CA LYS A 2 7.66 15.04 26.42
C LYS A 2 7.21 14.97 24.96
N LYS A 3 8.11 14.57 24.06
CA LYS A 3 7.80 14.38 22.64
C LYS A 3 6.66 13.36 22.58
N ASN A 4 5.52 13.75 22.01
CA ASN A 4 4.45 12.81 21.73
C ASN A 4 4.94 11.93 20.57
N GLU A 5 5.60 10.83 20.90
CA GLU A 5 5.97 9.83 19.91
C GLU A 5 4.70 9.08 19.51
N VAL A 6 4.26 9.32 18.27
CA VAL A 6 3.16 8.56 17.68
C VAL A 6 3.70 7.19 17.32
N THR A 7 3.63 6.26 18.25
CA THR A 7 3.94 4.86 17.97
C THR A 7 2.81 4.30 17.12
N ARG A 8 3.02 4.18 15.81
CA ARG A 8 2.05 3.54 14.90
C ARG A 8 1.82 2.11 15.42
N LEU A 9 0.55 1.68 15.48
CA LEU A 9 0.19 0.31 15.92
C LEU A 9 0.89 -0.78 15.08
N TYR A 10 1.28 -0.42 13.85
CA TYR A 10 2.02 -1.27 12.92
C TYR A 10 3.48 -0.82 12.84
N ASN A 11 4.38 -1.75 13.18
CA ASN A 11 5.83 -1.56 13.20
C ASN A 11 6.50 -1.76 11.81
N PHE A 12 5.75 -1.64 10.72
CA PHE A 12 6.34 -1.72 9.39
C PHE A 12 6.97 -0.39 9.03
N SER A 13 8.20 -0.43 8.51
CA SER A 13 8.78 0.74 7.85
C SER A 13 7.95 1.11 6.63
N ASP A 14 7.99 2.38 6.23
CA ASP A 14 7.30 2.84 5.03
C ASP A 14 7.77 2.04 3.80
N ALA A 15 9.07 1.73 3.70
CA ALA A 15 9.63 0.84 2.68
C ALA A 15 8.97 -0.55 2.70
N LYS A 16 8.78 -1.15 3.88
CA LYS A 16 8.15 -2.48 3.99
C LYS A 16 6.67 -2.44 3.58
N LEU A 17 5.97 -1.35 3.87
CA LEU A 17 4.58 -1.15 3.45
C LEU A 17 4.47 -1.03 1.92
N ILE A 18 5.38 -0.28 1.30
CA ILE A 18 5.46 -0.13 -0.16
C ILE A 18 5.71 -1.49 -0.83
N ASP A 19 6.69 -2.25 -0.34
CA ASP A 19 7.03 -3.57 -0.87
C ASP A 19 5.83 -4.53 -0.81
N ILE A 20 5.18 -4.63 0.35
CA ILE A 20 3.99 -5.48 0.52
C ILE A 20 2.88 -5.02 -0.42
N GLY A 21 2.63 -3.71 -0.53
CA GLY A 21 1.60 -3.16 -1.40
C GLY A 21 1.80 -3.57 -2.87
N ASN A 22 3.02 -3.40 -3.37
CA ASN A 22 3.38 -3.77 -4.73
C ASN A 22 3.28 -5.29 -4.97
N GLU A 23 3.73 -6.10 -4.01
CA GLU A 23 3.60 -7.56 -4.05
C GLU A 23 2.13 -7.98 -4.16
N LYS A 24 1.23 -7.35 -3.38
CA LYS A 24 -0.20 -7.64 -3.43
C LYS A 24 -0.85 -7.21 -4.74
N ILE A 25 -0.48 -6.07 -5.31
CA ILE A 25 -0.95 -5.66 -6.64
C ILE A 25 -0.53 -6.69 -7.69
N ALA A 26 0.71 -7.19 -7.65
CA ALA A 26 1.16 -8.22 -8.58
C ALA A 26 0.33 -9.51 -8.46
N PHE A 27 -0.01 -9.94 -7.24
CA PHE A 27 -0.92 -11.07 -7.05
C PHE A 27 -2.35 -10.80 -7.54
N MET A 28 -2.87 -9.61 -7.28
CA MET A 28 -4.19 -9.20 -7.76
C MET A 28 -4.29 -9.22 -9.29
N ARG A 29 -3.25 -8.73 -9.98
CA ARG A 29 -3.15 -8.76 -11.44
C ARG A 29 -2.99 -10.18 -11.98
N ARG A 30 -2.18 -11.02 -11.32
CA ARG A 30 -2.02 -12.44 -11.69
C ARG A 30 -3.35 -13.19 -11.63
N ASP A 31 -4.14 -12.93 -10.59
CA ASP A 31 -5.38 -13.66 -10.31
C ASP A 31 -6.64 -12.81 -10.60
N ALA A 32 -6.56 -11.91 -11.60
CA ALA A 32 -7.58 -10.89 -11.85
C ALA A 32 -9.00 -11.47 -12.02
N GLU A 33 -9.14 -12.65 -12.64
CA GLU A 33 -10.43 -13.33 -12.80
C GLU A 33 -11.07 -13.70 -11.45
N ALA A 34 -10.26 -14.16 -10.49
CA ALA A 34 -10.75 -14.47 -9.14
C ALA A 34 -11.15 -13.20 -8.40
N PHE A 35 -10.37 -12.13 -8.55
CA PHE A 35 -10.64 -10.82 -7.93
C PHE A 35 -11.86 -10.10 -8.54
N ALA A 36 -12.18 -10.35 -9.80
CA ALA A 36 -13.39 -9.85 -10.45
C ALA A 36 -14.68 -10.30 -9.73
N SER A 37 -14.68 -11.51 -9.12
CA SER A 37 -15.81 -11.99 -8.31
C SER A 37 -16.10 -11.13 -7.06
N PHE A 38 -15.10 -10.37 -6.60
CA PHE A 38 -15.20 -9.42 -5.49
C PHE A 38 -15.43 -7.98 -5.96
N GLY A 39 -15.69 -7.76 -7.26
CA GLY A 39 -15.86 -6.44 -7.86
C GLY A 39 -14.55 -5.66 -8.03
N LEU A 40 -13.41 -6.33 -7.96
CA LEU A 40 -12.09 -5.74 -8.16
C LEU A 40 -11.67 -5.89 -9.62
N ASP A 41 -11.16 -4.81 -10.19
CA ASP A 41 -10.76 -4.69 -11.60
C ASP A 41 -9.43 -3.93 -11.71
N GLU A 42 -8.87 -3.89 -12.92
CA GLU A 42 -7.60 -3.22 -13.17
C GLU A 42 -7.61 -1.75 -12.76
N THR A 43 -8.77 -1.07 -12.88
CA THR A 43 -8.92 0.32 -12.40
C THR A 43 -8.63 0.43 -10.91
N LYS A 44 -9.18 -0.46 -10.08
CA LYS A 44 -8.94 -0.46 -8.63
C LYS A 44 -7.51 -0.87 -8.29
N PHE A 45 -6.89 -1.75 -9.07
CA PHE A 45 -5.47 -2.11 -8.90
C PHE A 45 -4.56 -0.91 -9.21
N ALA A 46 -4.82 -0.20 -10.30
CA ALA A 46 -4.10 1.00 -10.69
C ALA A 46 -4.31 2.15 -9.68
N GLU A 47 -5.52 2.32 -9.15
CA GLU A 47 -5.77 3.29 -8.07
C GLU A 47 -4.97 2.98 -6.79
N LEU A 48 -4.85 1.71 -6.43
CA LEU A 48 -4.04 1.29 -5.29
C LEU A 48 -2.55 1.54 -5.55
N GLU A 49 -2.06 1.20 -6.74
CA GLU A 49 -0.68 1.43 -7.17
C GLU A 49 -0.32 2.93 -7.15
N ALA A 50 -1.23 3.78 -7.62
CA ALA A 50 -1.08 5.23 -7.55
C ALA A 50 -1.02 5.74 -6.10
N LYS A 51 -1.83 5.19 -5.19
CA LYS A 51 -1.80 5.56 -3.77
C LYS A 51 -0.51 5.12 -3.07
N ILE A 52 0.01 3.93 -3.39
CA ILE A 52 1.30 3.46 -2.87
C ILE A 52 2.44 4.34 -3.40
N THR A 53 2.40 4.69 -4.68
CA THR A 53 3.38 5.62 -5.27
C THR A 53 3.28 7.02 -4.68
N ALA A 54 2.08 7.52 -4.38
CA ALA A 54 1.91 8.79 -3.69
C ALA A 54 2.47 8.70 -2.26
N PHE A 55 2.20 7.61 -1.55
CA PHE A 55 2.72 7.35 -0.21
C PHE A 55 4.25 7.28 -0.17
N SER A 56 4.88 6.62 -1.15
CA SER A 56 6.35 6.55 -1.22
C SER A 56 7.04 7.89 -1.49
N ASN A 57 6.30 8.85 -2.04
CA ASN A 57 6.78 10.21 -2.29
C ASN A 57 6.46 11.18 -1.13
N LEU A 58 5.71 10.76 -0.12
CA LEU A 58 5.53 11.57 1.08
C LEU A 58 6.87 11.67 1.80
N VAL A 59 7.13 12.84 2.37
CA VAL A 59 8.25 13.01 3.30
C VAL A 59 7.99 12.09 4.48
N THR A 60 8.74 10.99 4.55
CA THR A 60 8.75 10.10 5.70
C THR A 60 9.26 10.89 6.89
N ASP A 61 8.58 10.85 8.03
CA ASP A 61 8.93 11.63 9.23
C ASP A 61 10.43 11.52 9.57
N ILE A 62 11.01 12.70 9.89
CA ILE A 62 12.30 12.94 10.54
C ILE A 62 12.27 12.43 11.99
#